data_AF-A0A7S8IU65-F1
#
_entry.id   AF-A0A7S8IU65-F1
#
_cell.length_a   1.000
_cell.length_b   1.000
_cell.length_c   1.000
_cell.angle_alpha   90.00
_cell.angle_beta   90.00
_cell.angle_gamma   90.00
#
_symmetry.space_group_name_H-M   'P 1'
#
loop_
_entity.id
_entity.type
_entity.pdbx_description
1 polymer ?
#
loop_
_entity_poly.entity_id
_entity_poly.type
_entity_poly.pdbx_seq_one_letter_code
_entity_poly.pdbx_strand_id
1 'polypeptide(L)'
;MIFDDFTIARVLHVVSIVGWIGGVWFVTFVVMPAIRKTEAPENRLQAFHRIEQGFSAHAKAWVLLAGASGFWMTWRGDMWGRFAEQGYWWMHAMLALWLAFFVMLFIAEPLFLHRRMAHSQTPERDFRLMVRVHQALSIAALLTTLGAMAGAHGIL
;
A
#
# COMPACT_ATOMS: atom_id res chain seq x y z
N MET A 1 -15.31 12.22 -28.06
CA MET A 1 -15.45 11.03 -27.21
C MET A 1 -15.78 11.52 -25.80
N ILE A 2 -16.98 11.21 -25.31
CA ILE A 2 -17.28 11.34 -23.88
C ILE A 2 -16.76 10.04 -23.27
N PHE A 3 -15.69 10.12 -22.47
CA PHE A 3 -15.19 8.95 -21.76
C PHE A 3 -16.29 8.45 -20.82
N ASP A 4 -16.55 7.13 -20.79
CA ASP A 4 -17.44 6.57 -19.78
C ASP A 4 -16.82 6.69 -18.39
N ASP A 5 -17.68 6.85 -17.38
CA ASP A 5 -17.32 7.05 -15.98
C ASP A 5 -16.49 5.88 -15.43
N PHE A 6 -16.73 4.67 -15.92
CA PHE A 6 -15.98 3.47 -15.56
C PHE A 6 -14.52 3.54 -16.03
N THR A 7 -14.29 4.00 -17.26
CA THR A 7 -12.95 4.15 -17.85
C THR A 7 -12.16 5.20 -17.12
N ILE A 8 -12.78 6.34 -16.78
CA ILE A 8 -12.15 7.37 -15.95
C ILE A 8 -11.76 6.78 -14.58
N ALA A 9 -12.67 6.07 -13.92
CA ALA A 9 -12.37 5.43 -12.64
C ALA A 9 -11.22 4.43 -12.74
N ARG A 10 -11.14 3.64 -13.82
CA ARG A 10 -10.03 2.72 -14.07
C ARG A 10 -8.70 3.44 -14.27
N VAL A 11 -8.68 4.54 -15.03
CA VAL A 11 -7.48 5.36 -15.22
C VAL A 11 -6.99 5.89 -13.87
N LEU A 12 -7.90 6.47 -13.07
CA LEU A 12 -7.57 6.95 -11.72
C LEU A 12 -7.06 5.83 -10.82
N HIS A 13 -7.68 4.65 -10.90
CA HIS A 13 -7.24 3.47 -10.16
C HIS A 13 -5.81 3.09 -10.53
N VAL A 14 -5.51 2.89 -11.81
CA VAL A 14 -4.17 2.52 -12.26
C VAL A 14 -3.12 3.58 -11.89
N VAL A 15 -3.42 4.86 -12.11
CA VAL A 15 -2.52 5.97 -11.70
C VAL A 15 -2.24 5.94 -10.20
N SER A 16 -3.27 5.69 -9.38
CA SER A 16 -3.11 5.59 -7.93
C SER A 16 -2.23 4.41 -7.52
N ILE A 17 -2.34 3.26 -8.19
CA ILE A 17 -1.48 2.09 -7.95
C ILE A 17 -0.02 2.41 -8.28
N VAL A 18 0.25 3.15 -9.37
CA VAL A 18 1.62 3.57 -9.72
C VAL A 18 2.22 4.44 -8.61
N GLY A 19 1.50 5.47 -8.15
CA GLY A 19 1.98 6.35 -7.08
C GLY A 19 2.14 5.64 -5.74
N TRP A 20 1.17 4.80 -5.37
CA TRP A 20 1.17 4.07 -4.11
C TRP A 20 2.20 2.94 -4.08
N ILE A 21 2.07 1.95 -4.96
CA ILE A 21 2.91 0.74 -4.94
C ILE A 21 4.34 1.08 -5.37
N GLY A 22 4.52 1.98 -6.34
CA GLY A 22 5.85 2.49 -6.69
C GLY A 22 6.55 3.15 -5.50
N GLY A 23 5.82 3.97 -4.74
CA GLY A 23 6.32 4.57 -3.49
C GLY A 23 6.69 3.52 -2.43
N VAL A 24 5.85 2.50 -2.23
CA VAL A 24 6.13 1.39 -1.30
C VAL A 24 7.41 0.65 -1.68
N TRP A 25 7.61 0.36 -2.97
CA TRP A 25 8.84 -0.27 -3.47
C TRP A 25 10.06 0.60 -3.23
N PHE A 26 9.98 1.90 -3.53
CA PHE A 26 11.07 2.84 -3.28
C PHE A 26 11.44 2.90 -1.79
N VAL A 27 10.46 3.00 -0.90
CA VAL A 27 10.68 3.02 0.54
C VAL A 27 11.35 1.72 1.02
N THR A 28 10.83 0.58 0.56
CA THR A 28 11.27 -0.75 1.01
C THR A 28 12.67 -1.10 0.53
N PHE A 29 12.99 -0.81 -0.74
CA PHE A 29 14.20 -1.28 -1.40
C PHE A 29 15.28 -0.21 -1.58
N VAL A 30 14.97 1.07 -1.37
CA VAL A 30 15.93 2.17 -1.47
C VAL A 30 16.10 2.86 -0.12
N VAL A 31 15.02 3.42 0.44
CA VAL A 31 15.09 4.24 1.67
C VAL A 31 15.52 3.41 2.88
N MET A 32 14.85 2.29 3.15
CA MET A 32 15.15 1.46 4.31
C MET A 32 16.58 0.87 4.25
N PRO A 33 17.07 0.33 3.11
CA PRO A 33 18.47 -0.09 3.00
C PRO A 33 19.47 1.06 3.14
N ALA A 34 19.16 2.26 2.64
CA ALA A 34 20.01 3.43 2.82
C ALA A 34 20.16 3.76 4.31
N ILE A 35 19.05 3.86 5.05
CA ILE A 35 19.05 4.08 6.50
C ILE A 35 19.86 3.00 7.22
N ARG A 36 19.73 1.73 6.84
CA ARG A 36 20.52 0.64 7.45
C ARG A 36 22.02 0.82 7.28
N LYS A 37 22.45 1.38 6.16
CA LYS A 37 23.86 1.59 5.81
C LYS A 37 24.44 2.86 6.45
N THR A 38 23.64 3.92 6.58
CA THR A 38 24.14 5.24 7.01
C THR A 38 23.92 5.53 8.49
N GLU A 39 22.96 4.90 9.14
CA GLU A 39 22.57 5.22 10.52
C GLU A 39 22.93 4.09 11.49
N ALA A 40 23.38 4.48 12.70
CA ALA A 40 23.58 3.59 13.83
C ALA A 40 22.27 2.87 14.21
N PRO A 41 22.31 1.60 14.67
CA PRO A 41 21.12 0.79 14.96
C PRO A 41 20.01 1.48 15.75
N GLU A 42 20.38 2.23 16.78
CA GLU A 42 19.50 3.00 17.66
C GLU A 42 18.80 4.18 16.97
N ASN A 43 19.40 4.77 15.92
CA ASN A 43 18.91 5.97 15.25
C ASN A 43 18.06 5.67 14.01
N ARG A 44 18.10 4.44 13.49
CA ARG A 44 17.42 4.05 12.24
C ARG A 44 15.92 4.31 12.24
N LEU A 45 15.25 4.03 13.37
CA LEU A 45 13.81 4.23 13.50
C LEU A 45 13.44 5.72 13.43
N GLN A 46 14.22 6.57 14.11
CA GLN A 46 14.05 8.02 14.06
C GLN A 46 14.35 8.57 12.66
N ALA A 47 15.42 8.09 12.02
CA ALA A 47 15.77 8.49 10.66
C ALA A 47 14.67 8.18 9.65
N PHE A 48 14.05 7.00 9.76
CA PHE A 48 12.88 6.65 8.95
C PHE A 48 11.72 7.61 9.19
N HIS A 49 11.40 7.89 10.44
CA HIS A 49 10.28 8.76 10.80
C HIS A 49 10.40 10.17 10.19
N ARG A 50 11.61 10.75 10.18
CA ARG A 50 11.86 12.06 9.55
C ARG A 50 11.52 12.05 8.06
N ILE A 51 11.82 10.95 7.37
CA ILE A 51 11.54 10.80 5.94
C ILE A 51 10.04 10.52 5.72
N GLU A 52 9.44 9.66 6.54
CA GLU A 52 8.02 9.28 6.53
C GLU A 52 7.10 10.50 6.61
N GLN A 53 7.40 11.46 7.48
CA GLN A 53 6.62 12.70 7.62
C GLN A 53 6.50 13.47 6.29
N GLY A 54 7.52 13.41 5.42
CA GLY A 54 7.52 14.08 4.12
C GLY A 54 6.63 13.41 3.05
N PHE A 55 6.42 12.09 3.13
CA PHE A 55 5.68 11.35 2.10
C PHE A 55 4.36 10.72 2.58
N SER A 56 4.07 10.70 3.88
CA SER A 56 2.84 10.10 4.44
C SER A 56 1.56 10.66 3.80
N ALA A 57 1.47 11.99 3.64
CA ALA A 57 0.32 12.62 2.99
C ALA A 57 0.12 12.14 1.53
N HIS A 58 1.22 11.96 0.79
CA HIS A 58 1.19 11.45 -0.58
C HIS A 58 0.72 9.98 -0.59
N ALA A 59 1.25 9.14 0.29
CA ALA A 59 0.83 7.74 0.40
C ALA A 59 -0.67 7.62 0.73
N LYS A 60 -1.16 8.41 1.70
CA LYS A 60 -2.58 8.48 2.07
C LYS A 60 -3.47 8.88 0.90
N ALA A 61 -3.09 9.91 0.15
CA ALA A 61 -3.85 10.36 -1.02
C ALA A 61 -3.98 9.24 -2.07
N TRP A 62 -2.90 8.53 -2.37
CA TRP A 62 -2.94 7.44 -3.33
C TRP A 62 -3.76 6.24 -2.85
N VAL A 63 -3.66 5.85 -1.57
CA VAL A 63 -4.48 4.77 -1.00
C VAL A 63 -5.98 5.11 -1.03
N LEU A 64 -6.34 6.35 -0.72
CA LEU A 64 -7.73 6.79 -0.79
C LEU A 64 -8.24 6.82 -2.23
N LEU A 65 -7.43 7.31 -3.17
CA LEU A 65 -7.81 7.33 -4.58
C LEU A 65 -7.98 5.90 -5.14
N ALA A 66 -7.09 4.98 -4.76
CA ALA A 66 -7.19 3.56 -5.13
C ALA A 66 -8.48 2.93 -4.58
N GLY A 67 -8.78 3.18 -3.30
CA GLY A 67 -10.00 2.70 -2.66
C GLY A 67 -11.25 3.27 -3.32
N ALA A 68 -11.34 4.61 -3.42
CA ALA A 68 -12.50 5.29 -3.99
C ALA A 68 -12.80 4.83 -5.42
N SER A 69 -11.78 4.78 -6.29
CA SER A 69 -11.92 4.30 -7.66
C SER A 69 -12.27 2.81 -7.74
N GLY A 70 -11.66 1.97 -6.90
CA GLY A 70 -11.90 0.52 -6.88
C GLY A 70 -13.31 0.16 -6.39
N PHE A 71 -13.77 0.78 -5.30
CA PHE A 71 -15.14 0.63 -4.80
C PHE A 71 -16.16 1.16 -5.79
N TRP A 72 -15.89 2.31 -6.42
CA TRP A 72 -16.75 2.85 -7.46
C TRP A 72 -16.91 1.89 -8.64
N MET A 73 -15.81 1.35 -9.19
CA MET A 73 -15.86 0.38 -10.28
C MET A 73 -16.62 -0.89 -9.89
N THR A 74 -16.40 -1.38 -8.66
CA THR A 74 -17.07 -2.59 -8.16
C THR A 74 -18.58 -2.39 -8.07
N TRP A 75 -19.02 -1.25 -7.55
CA TRP A 75 -20.44 -0.89 -7.49
C TRP A 75 -21.03 -0.65 -8.88
N ARG A 76 -20.35 0.16 -9.71
CA ARG A 76 -20.83 0.56 -11.03
C ARG A 76 -20.95 -0.61 -12.00
N GLY A 77 -20.06 -1.58 -11.91
CA GLY A 77 -20.04 -2.78 -12.74
C GLY A 77 -20.79 -3.98 -12.16
N ASP A 78 -21.53 -3.80 -11.06
CA ASP A 78 -22.24 -4.87 -10.32
C ASP A 78 -21.33 -6.08 -10.02
N MET A 79 -20.10 -5.81 -9.61
CA MET A 79 -19.04 -6.82 -9.47
C MET A 79 -19.00 -7.43 -8.06
N TRP A 80 -19.90 -7.03 -7.17
CA TRP A 80 -19.92 -7.52 -5.78
C TRP A 80 -20.12 -9.03 -5.69
N GLY A 81 -20.92 -9.61 -6.58
CA GLY A 81 -21.12 -11.06 -6.66
C GLY A 81 -19.84 -11.85 -6.87
N ARG A 82 -18.83 -11.26 -7.53
CA ARG A 82 -17.53 -11.91 -7.80
C ARG A 82 -16.74 -12.23 -6.53
N PHE A 83 -16.97 -11.49 -5.44
CA PHE A 83 -16.35 -11.80 -4.14
C PHE A 83 -16.94 -13.06 -3.48
N ALA A 84 -18.01 -13.66 -4.00
CA ALA A 84 -18.49 -14.97 -3.55
C ALA A 84 -17.82 -16.13 -4.32
N GLU A 85 -17.07 -15.83 -5.37
CA GLU A 85 -16.53 -16.81 -6.31
C GLU A 85 -15.01 -16.94 -6.17
N GLN A 86 -14.52 -18.17 -5.94
CA GLN A 86 -13.10 -18.45 -5.72
C GLN A 86 -12.20 -18.07 -6.92
N GLY A 87 -12.73 -18.08 -8.14
CA GLY A 87 -12.02 -17.69 -9.37
C GLY A 87 -11.55 -16.23 -9.35
N TYR A 88 -12.20 -15.38 -8.57
CA TYR A 88 -11.83 -13.96 -8.43
C TYR A 88 -11.00 -13.69 -7.18
N TRP A 89 -10.18 -14.64 -6.74
CA TRP A 89 -9.27 -14.50 -5.58
C TRP A 89 -8.41 -13.23 -5.62
N TRP A 90 -8.07 -12.74 -6.81
CA TRP A 90 -7.31 -11.50 -7.01
C TRP A 90 -8.10 -10.25 -6.57
N MET A 91 -9.43 -10.26 -6.65
CA MET A 91 -10.28 -9.19 -6.08
C MET A 91 -10.20 -9.18 -4.56
N HIS A 92 -10.18 -10.35 -3.92
CA HIS A 92 -9.95 -10.47 -2.49
C HIS A 92 -8.56 -9.98 -2.09
N ALA A 93 -7.53 -10.35 -2.87
CA ALA A 93 -6.17 -9.89 -2.64
C ALA A 93 -6.05 -8.36 -2.73
N MET A 94 -6.67 -7.74 -3.74
CA MET A 94 -6.72 -6.27 -3.88
C MET A 94 -7.36 -5.61 -2.65
N LEU A 95 -8.54 -6.09 -2.24
CA LEU A 95 -9.26 -5.53 -1.10
C LEU A 95 -8.49 -5.73 0.22
N ALA A 96 -7.93 -6.93 0.44
CA ALA A 96 -7.16 -7.24 1.65
C ALA A 96 -5.88 -6.41 1.73
N LEU A 97 -5.16 -6.25 0.62
CA LEU A 97 -3.96 -5.42 0.55
C LEU A 97 -4.31 -3.95 0.79
N TRP A 98 -5.33 -3.44 0.12
CA TRP A 98 -5.81 -2.08 0.33
C TRP A 98 -6.19 -1.83 1.79
N LEU A 99 -6.93 -2.75 2.40
CA LEU A 99 -7.34 -2.65 3.80
C LEU A 99 -6.13 -2.67 4.75
N ALA A 100 -5.14 -3.52 4.50
CA ALA A 100 -3.92 -3.57 5.30
C ALA A 100 -3.17 -2.22 5.29
N PHE A 101 -3.02 -1.60 4.12
CA PHE A 101 -2.39 -0.28 4.01
C PHE A 101 -3.26 0.84 4.56
N PHE A 102 -4.58 0.78 4.37
CA PHE A 102 -5.51 1.73 4.95
C PHE A 102 -5.41 1.72 6.48
N VAL A 103 -5.46 0.54 7.11
CA VAL A 103 -5.28 0.39 8.56
C VAL A 103 -3.90 0.88 8.99
N MET A 104 -2.84 0.56 8.25
CA MET A 104 -1.49 1.01 8.56
C MET A 104 -1.36 2.55 8.58
N LEU A 105 -1.87 3.23 7.55
CA LEU A 105 -1.71 4.68 7.38
C LEU A 105 -2.75 5.52 8.15
N PHE A 106 -3.98 5.04 8.30
CA PHE A 106 -5.06 5.83 8.89
C PHE A 106 -5.38 5.43 10.33
N ILE A 107 -4.92 4.26 10.80
CA ILE A 107 -5.16 3.79 12.18
C ILE A 107 -3.82 3.66 12.92
N ALA A 108 -2.87 2.88 12.41
CA ALA A 108 -1.62 2.61 13.13
C ALA A 108 -0.69 3.84 13.20
N GLU A 109 -0.58 4.60 12.10
CA GLU A 109 0.25 5.81 12.02
C GLU A 109 -0.16 6.91 13.02
N PRO A 110 -1.45 7.35 13.10
CA PRO A 110 -1.86 8.39 14.05
C PRO A 110 -1.88 7.91 15.51
N LEU A 111 -2.21 6.63 15.77
CA LEU A 111 -2.41 6.15 17.14
C LEU A 111 -1.15 5.63 17.82
N PHE A 112 -0.21 5.03 17.09
CA PHE A 112 0.89 4.27 17.68
C PHE A 112 2.28 4.72 17.24
N LEU A 113 2.49 5.07 15.97
CA LEU A 113 3.84 5.29 15.44
C LEU A 113 4.49 6.59 15.99
N HIS A 114 3.77 7.71 16.06
CA HIS A 114 4.34 8.96 16.57
C HIS A 114 4.75 8.91 18.05
N ARG A 115 3.96 8.27 18.91
CA ARG A 115 4.27 8.18 20.36
C ARG A 115 5.23 7.04 20.70
N ARG A 116 5.09 5.88 20.05
CA ARG A 116 5.91 4.69 20.34
C ARG A 116 7.29 4.74 19.70
N MET A 117 7.47 5.35 18.52
CA MET A 117 8.80 5.53 17.92
C MET A 117 9.65 6.54 18.68
N ALA A 118 9.03 7.57 19.29
CA ALA A 118 9.73 8.55 20.13
C ALA A 118 10.20 7.98 21.48
N HIS A 119 9.56 6.90 21.97
CA HIS A 119 9.84 6.29 23.28
C HIS A 119 10.14 4.79 23.18
N SER A 120 10.54 4.29 22.00
CA SER A 120 10.79 2.87 21.83
C SER A 120 11.98 2.46 22.69
N GLN A 121 11.76 1.47 23.56
CA GLN A 121 12.84 0.86 24.35
C GLN A 121 13.69 -0.10 23.50
N THR A 122 13.24 -0.45 22.28
CA THR A 122 13.93 -1.38 21.37
C THR A 122 13.89 -0.89 19.92
N PRO A 123 14.44 0.30 19.61
CA PRO A 123 14.26 0.96 18.30
C PRO A 123 14.81 0.14 17.13
N GLU A 124 15.90 -0.59 17.34
CA GLU A 124 16.49 -1.45 16.31
C GLU A 124 15.56 -2.63 15.96
N ARG A 125 14.94 -3.27 16.97
CA ARG A 125 14.01 -4.38 16.75
C ARG A 125 12.77 -3.91 16.00
N ASP A 126 12.23 -2.75 16.38
CA ASP A 126 11.06 -2.16 15.74
C ASP A 126 11.35 -1.80 14.28
N PHE A 127 12.52 -1.21 14.01
CA PHE A 127 12.95 -0.94 12.65
C PHE A 127 13.08 -2.23 11.81
N ARG A 128 13.67 -3.30 12.37
CA ARG A 128 13.75 -4.60 11.67
C ARG A 128 12.37 -5.19 11.35
N LEU A 129 11.42 -5.10 12.28
CA LEU A 129 10.05 -5.56 12.05
C LEU A 129 9.38 -4.75 10.95
N MET A 130 9.51 -3.42 11.00
CA MET A 130 8.96 -2.51 9.99
C MET A 130 9.48 -2.84 8.59
N VAL A 131 10.79 -3.10 8.44
CA VAL A 131 11.39 -3.54 7.17
C VAL A 131 10.77 -4.85 6.68
N ARG A 132 10.62 -5.86 7.56
CA ARG A 132 10.03 -7.15 7.17
C ARG A 132 8.58 -7.02 6.73
N VAL A 133 7.79 -6.21 7.44
CA VAL A 133 6.39 -5.94 7.08
C VAL A 133 6.32 -5.27 5.71
N HIS A 134 7.16 -4.25 5.46
CA HIS A 134 7.21 -3.57 4.16
C HIS A 134 7.65 -4.50 3.02
N GLN A 135 8.62 -5.39 3.26
CA GLN A 135 9.03 -6.41 2.29
C GLN A 135 7.89 -7.37 1.96
N ALA A 136 7.22 -7.90 2.99
CA ALA A 136 6.09 -8.81 2.80
C ALA A 136 4.94 -8.13 2.04
N LEU A 137 4.60 -6.89 2.41
CA LEU A 137 3.58 -6.10 1.71
C LEU A 137 3.99 -5.75 0.27
N SER A 138 5.27 -5.49 0.01
CA SER A 138 5.78 -5.23 -1.35
C SER A 138 5.62 -6.45 -2.26
N ILE A 139 5.94 -7.63 -1.74
CA ILE A 139 5.75 -8.90 -2.46
C ILE A 139 4.26 -9.18 -2.67
N ALA A 140 3.45 -9.03 -1.63
CA ALA A 140 2.00 -9.21 -1.73
C ALA A 140 1.39 -8.24 -2.76
N ALA A 141 1.84 -6.98 -2.79
CA ALA A 141 1.42 -5.99 -3.77
C ALA A 141 1.80 -6.37 -5.20
N LEU A 142 3.01 -6.90 -5.41
CA LEU A 142 3.44 -7.39 -6.72
C LEU A 142 2.56 -8.55 -7.19
N LEU A 143 2.38 -9.57 -6.35
CA LEU A 143 1.55 -10.74 -6.67
C LEU A 143 0.09 -10.35 -6.92
N THR A 144 -0.44 -9.42 -6.12
CA THR A 144 -1.81 -8.91 -6.28
C THR A 144 -1.96 -8.15 -7.59
N THR A 145 -0.99 -7.30 -7.95
CA THR A 145 -1.02 -6.54 -9.21
C THR A 145 -0.93 -7.49 -10.42
N LEU A 146 -0.05 -8.50 -10.37
CA LEU A 146 0.05 -9.54 -11.38
C LEU A 146 -1.25 -10.32 -11.52
N GLY A 147 -1.82 -10.80 -10.41
CA GLY A 147 -3.08 -11.52 -10.39
C GLY A 147 -4.26 -10.69 -10.89
N ALA A 148 -4.36 -9.43 -10.47
CA ALA A 148 -5.40 -8.51 -10.93
C ALA A 148 -5.31 -8.26 -12.44
N MET A 149 -4.09 -8.14 -12.99
CA MET A 149 -3.92 -7.93 -14.42
C MET A 149 -4.19 -9.18 -15.24
N ALA A 150 -3.68 -10.32 -14.80
CA ALA A 150 -3.98 -11.60 -15.44
C ALA A 150 -5.50 -11.89 -15.41
N GLY A 151 -6.16 -11.69 -14.26
CA GLY A 151 -7.60 -11.88 -14.11
C GLY A 151 -8.44 -10.89 -14.93
N ALA A 152 -8.05 -9.62 -14.99
CA ALA A 152 -8.75 -8.61 -15.79
C ALA A 152 -8.68 -8.88 -17.30
N HIS A 153 -7.69 -9.64 -17.77
CA HIS A 153 -7.50 -10.02 -19.17
C HIS A 153 -7.89 -11.48 -19.47
N GLY A 154 -8.50 -12.20 -18.51
CA GLY A 154 -9.01 -13.56 -18.70
C GLY A 154 -7.95 -14.65 -18.76
N ILE A 155 -6.74 -14.39 -18.26
CA ILE A 155 -5.65 -15.38 -18.16
C ILE A 155 -5.87 -16.33 -16.97
N LEU A 156 -6.59 -15.86 -15.94
CA LEU A 156 -6.93 -16.59 -14.71
C LEU A 156 -8.44 -16.74 -14.56
#